data_AF-A0A5P2US49-F1
#
_entry.id   AF-A0A5P2US49-F1
#
_cell.length_a   1.000
_cell.length_b   1.000
_cell.length_c   1.000
_cell.angle_alpha   90.00
_cell.angle_beta   90.00
_cell.angle_gamma   90.00
#
_symmetry.space_group_name_H-M   'P 1'
#
loop_
_entity.id
_entity.type
_entity.pdbx_description
1 polymer ?
#
loop_
_entity_poly.entity_id
_entity_poly.type
_entity_poly.pdbx_seq_one_letter_code
_entity_poly.pdbx_strand_id
1 'polypeptide(L)'
;MSTELRGAADELADVLWREHTVYRDRAGGVVIRGEHVRRWISLSAGAGRDQVLLRAGRLLDGGTTAPARSEAVASLSAGTTELAAVCRRLLAETAEDPAPGRSSRPRAAGRGGRHTGLSSWLVAAALAAVVGLYAAARAGLL
;
A
#
# COMPACT_ATOMS: atom_id res chain seq x y z
N MET A 1 6.94 -18.78 -7.01
CA MET A 1 6.86 -17.36 -6.63
C MET A 1 6.73 -16.39 -7.80
N SER A 2 7.73 -16.16 -8.66
CA SER A 2 7.62 -15.07 -9.67
C SER A 2 6.53 -15.31 -10.72
N THR A 3 6.30 -16.56 -11.12
CA THR A 3 5.21 -16.97 -12.02
C THR A 3 3.85 -16.87 -11.34
N GLU A 4 3.72 -17.29 -10.08
CA GLU A 4 2.49 -17.16 -9.30
C GLU A 4 2.12 -15.69 -9.08
N LEU A 5 3.11 -14.85 -8.74
CA LEU A 5 2.92 -13.42 -8.55
C LEU A 5 2.52 -12.73 -9.86
N ARG A 6 3.05 -13.18 -11.00
CA ARG A 6 2.60 -12.71 -12.31
C ARG A 6 1.16 -13.13 -12.61
N GLY A 7 0.81 -14.40 -12.38
CA GLY A 7 -0.56 -14.87 -12.58
C GLY A 7 -1.57 -14.12 -11.72
N ALA A 8 -1.28 -13.94 -10.44
CA ALA A 8 -2.13 -13.15 -9.55
C ALA A 8 -2.24 -11.69 -9.98
N ALA A 9 -1.15 -11.09 -10.48
CA ALA A 9 -1.19 -9.73 -11.01
C ALA A 9 -2.06 -9.61 -12.27
N ASP A 10 -2.05 -10.61 -13.15
CA ASP A 10 -2.90 -10.65 -14.35
C ASP A 10 -4.38 -10.75 -13.96
N GLU A 11 -4.73 -11.70 -13.07
CA GLU A 11 -6.11 -11.82 -12.58
C GLU A 11 -6.59 -10.55 -11.85
N LEU A 12 -5.72 -9.93 -11.05
CA LEU A 12 -6.04 -8.66 -10.39
C LEU A 12 -6.23 -7.53 -11.40
N ALA A 13 -5.45 -7.48 -12.47
CA ALA A 13 -5.55 -6.44 -13.47
C ALA A 13 -6.93 -6.46 -14.15
N ASP A 14 -7.41 -7.65 -14.51
CA ASP A 14 -8.74 -7.86 -15.11
C ASP A 14 -9.87 -7.43 -14.17
N VAL A 15 -9.74 -7.68 -12.86
CA VAL A 15 -10.75 -7.32 -11.86
C VAL A 15 -10.72 -5.84 -11.50
N LEU A 16 -9.54 -5.23 -11.47
CA LEU A 16 -9.39 -3.83 -11.06
C LEU A 16 -9.80 -2.87 -12.18
N TRP A 17 -9.43 -3.16 -13.43
CA TRP A 17 -9.47 -2.20 -14.51
C TRP A 17 -9.81 -2.83 -15.86
N ARG A 18 -10.71 -2.17 -16.60
CA ARG A 18 -11.06 -2.56 -17.98
C ARG A 18 -9.89 -2.39 -18.96
N GLU A 19 -9.09 -1.34 -18.79
CA GLU A 19 -7.92 -1.06 -19.61
C GLU A 19 -6.68 -0.97 -18.72
N HIS A 20 -5.73 -1.87 -18.93
CA HIS A 20 -4.54 -1.97 -18.10
C HIS A 20 -3.33 -2.46 -18.89
N THR A 21 -2.14 -2.16 -18.38
CA THR A 21 -0.89 -2.80 -18.81
C THR A 21 -0.22 -3.43 -17.61
N VAL A 22 0.37 -4.61 -17.80
CA VAL A 22 1.05 -5.33 -16.72
C VAL A 22 2.46 -5.66 -17.15
N TYR A 23 3.46 -5.22 -16.40
CA TYR A 23 4.87 -5.43 -16.71
C TYR A 23 5.68 -5.82 -15.47
N ARG A 24 6.84 -6.42 -15.69
CA ARG A 24 7.77 -6.76 -14.61
C ARG A 24 8.79 -5.64 -14.42
N ASP A 25 9.07 -5.28 -13.18
CA ASP A 25 10.12 -4.31 -12.87
C ASP A 25 11.51 -4.99 -12.72
N ARG A 26 12.53 -4.16 -12.55
CA ARG A 26 13.93 -4.63 -12.41
C ARG A 26 14.19 -5.31 -11.07
N ALA A 27 13.36 -5.06 -10.05
CA ALA A 27 13.43 -5.70 -8.75
C ALA A 27 12.69 -7.05 -8.71
N GLY A 28 12.08 -7.45 -9.83
CA GLY A 28 11.37 -8.72 -9.95
C GLY A 28 9.91 -8.66 -9.52
N GLY A 29 9.40 -7.49 -9.13
CA GLY A 29 7.98 -7.24 -8.89
C GLY A 29 7.19 -7.07 -10.18
N VAL A 30 5.87 -7.08 -10.06
CA VAL A 30 4.94 -6.89 -11.18
C VAL A 30 4.13 -5.63 -10.94
N VAL A 31 4.06 -4.77 -11.95
CA VAL A 31 3.33 -3.51 -11.90
C VAL A 31 2.14 -3.59 -12.83
N ILE A 32 0.98 -3.25 -12.31
CA ILE A 32 -0.28 -3.07 -13.03
C ILE A 32 -0.51 -1.56 -13.15
N ARG A 33 -0.72 -1.10 -14.37
CA ARG A 33 -0.84 0.32 -14.70
C ARG A 33 -2.16 0.57 -15.43
N GLY A 34 -3.01 1.43 -14.86
CA GLY A 34 -4.28 1.86 -15.43
C GLY A 34 -4.18 3.31 -15.90
N GLU A 35 -3.88 3.52 -17.19
CA GLU A 35 -3.76 4.87 -17.79
C GLU A 35 -5.04 5.69 -17.59
N HIS A 36 -6.18 5.08 -17.93
CA HIS A 36 -7.49 5.71 -17.92
C HIS A 36 -7.90 6.26 -16.54
N VAL A 37 -7.40 5.68 -15.45
CA VAL A 37 -7.62 6.15 -14.06
C VAL A 37 -6.40 6.88 -13.48
N ARG A 38 -5.29 6.97 -14.21
CA ARG A 38 -4.01 7.51 -13.73
C ARG A 38 -3.57 6.89 -12.40
N ARG A 39 -3.72 5.58 -12.25
CA ARG A 39 -3.29 4.83 -11.05
C ARG A 39 -2.43 3.61 -11.40
N TRP A 40 -1.52 3.26 -10.49
CA TRP A 40 -0.72 2.05 -10.57
C TRP A 40 -0.74 1.27 -9.26
N ILE A 41 -0.62 -0.06 -9.37
CA ILE A 41 -0.44 -1.01 -8.27
C ILE A 41 0.83 -1.83 -8.59
N SER A 42 1.69 -2.06 -7.61
CA SER A 42 2.78 -3.03 -7.72
C SER A 42 2.64 -4.15 -6.70
N LEU A 43 3.04 -5.33 -7.13
CA LEU A 43 3.12 -6.56 -6.36
C LEU A 43 4.59 -6.95 -6.30
N SER A 44 5.10 -7.21 -5.11
CA SER A 44 6.46 -7.69 -4.90
C SER A 44 6.47 -8.77 -3.83
N ALA A 45 7.40 -9.72 -3.92
CA ALA A 45 7.54 -10.73 -2.89
C ALA A 45 7.82 -10.06 -1.54
N GLY A 46 7.07 -10.44 -0.51
CA GLY A 46 7.25 -9.98 0.87
C GLY A 46 8.35 -10.75 1.59
N ALA A 47 8.47 -10.52 2.91
CA ALA A 47 9.46 -11.19 3.74
C ALA A 47 9.15 -12.68 3.99
N GLY A 48 7.86 -13.05 3.94
CA GLY A 48 7.39 -14.43 4.12
C GLY A 48 7.14 -15.18 2.81
N ARG A 49 7.08 -16.52 2.89
CA ARG A 49 6.84 -17.41 1.73
C ARG A 49 5.50 -17.22 1.02
N ASP A 50 4.51 -16.62 1.67
CA ASP A 50 3.19 -16.36 1.08
C ASP A 50 2.83 -14.87 1.14
N GLN A 51 3.78 -14.03 1.56
CA GLN A 51 3.52 -12.61 1.69
C GLN A 51 3.79 -11.89 0.38
N VAL A 52 2.89 -10.98 0.04
CA VAL A 52 3.03 -10.05 -1.08
C VAL A 52 2.97 -8.64 -0.53
N LEU A 53 3.97 -7.84 -0.86
CA LEU A 53 3.95 -6.40 -0.63
C LEU A 53 3.24 -5.73 -1.81
N LEU A 54 2.09 -5.15 -1.51
CA LEU A 54 1.26 -4.35 -2.41
C LEU A 54 1.58 -2.88 -2.21
N ARG A 55 1.82 -2.14 -3.29
CA ARG A 55 2.04 -0.69 -3.25
C ARG A 55 1.18 -0.01 -4.29
N ALA A 56 0.60 1.12 -3.94
CA ALA A 56 -0.27 1.88 -4.83
C ALA A 56 0.23 3.32 -4.99
N GLY A 57 0.03 3.87 -6.19
CA GLY A 57 0.39 5.24 -6.48
C GLY A 57 -0.34 5.82 -7.68
N ARG A 58 0.05 7.05 -8.02
CA ARG A 58 -0.49 7.80 -9.16
C ARG A 58 0.46 7.75 -10.35
N LEU A 59 -0.12 7.81 -11.54
CA LEU A 59 0.65 8.09 -12.75
C LEU A 59 0.79 9.61 -12.90
N LEU A 60 2.01 10.02 -13.18
CA LEU A 60 2.32 11.39 -13.57
C LEU A 60 2.08 11.58 -15.06
N ASP A 61 1.94 12.84 -15.46
CA ASP A 61 1.89 13.20 -16.87
C ASP A 61 3.19 12.75 -17.57
N GLY A 62 3.07 12.18 -18.77
CA GLY A 62 4.18 11.51 -19.47
C GLY A 62 4.38 10.05 -19.09
N GLY A 63 3.53 9.49 -18.22
CA GLY A 63 3.45 8.05 -17.99
C GLY A 63 4.50 7.48 -17.05
N THR A 64 5.12 8.33 -16.23
CA THR A 64 5.99 7.88 -15.14
C THR A 64 5.16 7.51 -13.91
N THR A 65 5.56 6.46 -13.22
CA THR A 65 4.94 6.07 -11.95
C THR A 65 5.50 6.93 -10.82
N ALA A 66 4.65 7.72 -10.15
CA ALA A 66 5.05 8.43 -8.94
C ALA A 66 5.45 7.44 -7.84
N PRO A 67 6.18 7.87 -6.79
CA PRO A 67 6.43 7.05 -5.60
C PRO A 67 5.13 6.50 -5.00
N ALA A 68 5.23 5.32 -4.37
CA ALA A 68 4.11 4.73 -3.65
C ALA A 68 3.59 5.70 -2.58
N ARG A 69 2.26 5.83 -2.50
CA ARG A 69 1.59 6.65 -1.48
C ARG A 69 0.95 5.80 -0.40
N SER A 70 0.56 4.57 -0.74
CA SER A 70 0.06 3.60 0.21
C SER A 70 0.63 2.22 -0.07
N GLU A 71 0.81 1.44 0.99
CA GLU A 71 1.42 0.11 0.97
C GLU A 71 0.72 -0.81 1.97
N ALA A 72 0.61 -2.10 1.63
CA ALA A 72 0.14 -3.14 2.55
C ALA A 72 0.79 -4.48 2.24
N VAL A 73 0.88 -5.34 3.25
CA VAL A 73 1.24 -6.75 3.08
C VAL A 73 -0.03 -7.58 3.09
N ALA A 74 -0.15 -8.49 2.12
CA ALA A 74 -1.25 -9.44 2.01
C ALA A 74 -0.71 -10.86 1.79
N SER A 75 -1.60 -11.84 1.89
CA SER A 75 -1.31 -13.24 1.56
C SER A 75 -1.66 -13.51 0.10
N LEU A 76 -0.79 -14.21 -0.64
CA LEU A 76 -1.10 -14.65 -1.99
C LEU A 76 -2.17 -15.75 -1.98
N SER A 77 -2.14 -16.63 -0.98
CA SER A 77 -3.09 -17.73 -0.80
C SER A 77 -4.51 -17.30 -0.39
N ALA A 78 -4.70 -16.06 0.06
CA ALA A 78 -6.02 -15.47 0.32
C ALA A 78 -6.93 -15.39 -0.92
N GLY A 79 -6.32 -15.44 -2.12
CA GLY A 79 -7.04 -15.42 -3.39
C GLY A 79 -7.38 -14.02 -3.91
N THR A 80 -7.79 -13.98 -5.17
CA THR A 80 -7.88 -12.76 -5.98
C THR A 80 -8.91 -11.77 -5.46
N THR A 81 -10.04 -12.22 -4.92
CA THR A 81 -11.10 -11.34 -4.39
C THR A 81 -10.62 -10.52 -3.19
N GLU A 82 -9.92 -11.16 -2.25
CA GLU A 82 -9.39 -10.50 -1.06
C GLU A 82 -8.26 -9.54 -1.43
N LEU A 83 -7.32 -9.99 -2.27
CA LEU A 83 -6.27 -9.13 -2.81
C LEU A 83 -6.85 -7.92 -3.54
N ALA A 84 -7.90 -8.10 -4.34
CA ALA A 84 -8.57 -6.99 -5.03
C ALA A 84 -9.23 -6.02 -4.05
N ALA A 85 -9.77 -6.49 -2.93
CA ALA A 85 -10.32 -5.62 -1.89
C ALA A 85 -9.21 -4.78 -1.23
N VAL A 86 -8.06 -5.37 -0.92
CA VAL A 86 -6.88 -4.64 -0.41
C VAL A 86 -6.39 -3.62 -1.44
N CYS A 87 -6.21 -4.02 -2.70
CA CYS A 87 -5.79 -3.11 -3.78
C CYS A 87 -6.75 -1.93 -3.95
N ARG A 88 -8.07 -2.16 -3.93
CA ARG A 88 -9.07 -1.08 -4.00
C ARG A 88 -8.96 -0.12 -2.82
N ARG A 89 -8.70 -0.65 -1.61
CA ARG A 89 -8.46 0.19 -0.42
C ARG A 89 -7.23 1.08 -0.61
N LEU A 90 -6.10 0.50 -1.01
CA LEU A 90 -4.87 1.27 -1.25
C LEU A 90 -5.07 2.34 -2.34
N LEU A 91 -5.77 2.00 -3.42
CA LEU A 91 -6.10 2.93 -4.49
C LEU A 91 -6.99 4.09 -4.02
N ALA A 92 -7.98 3.82 -3.17
CA ALA A 92 -8.80 4.86 -2.55
C ALA A 92 -7.95 5.78 -1.66
N GLU A 93 -7.06 5.22 -0.84
CA GLU A 93 -6.12 6.01 -0.02
C GLU A 93 -5.20 6.91 -0.89
N THR A 94 -4.87 6.50 -2.12
CA THR A 94 -4.10 7.36 -3.05
C THR A 94 -4.90 8.49 -3.70
N ALA A 95 -6.23 8.42 -3.69
CA ALA A 95 -7.11 9.47 -4.22
C ALA A 95 -7.24 10.65 -3.25
N GLU A 96 -7.07 10.39 -1.96
CA GLU A 96 -7.04 11.38 -0.88
C GLU A 96 -5.70 12.14 -0.89
N ASP A 97 -5.47 12.99 -1.90
CA ASP A 97 -4.55 14.13 -1.69
C ASP A 97 -5.16 15.03 -0.61
N PRO A 98 -4.35 15.73 0.22
CA PRO A 98 -4.87 16.76 1.12
C PRO A 98 -5.35 17.95 0.28
N ALA A 99 -6.50 17.82 -0.37
CA ALA A 99 -7.26 18.94 -0.87
C ALA A 99 -7.75 19.72 0.37
N PRO A 100 -7.45 21.02 0.50
CA PRO A 100 -8.08 21.81 1.54
C PRO A 100 -9.59 21.85 1.26
N GLY A 101 -10.34 21.07 2.02
CA GLY A 101 -11.77 21.26 2.24
C GLY A 101 -12.69 20.83 1.10
N ARG A 102 -13.05 19.54 1.10
CA ARG A 102 -14.44 19.13 0.80
C ARG A 102 -14.95 18.20 1.89
N SER A 103 -14.92 18.66 3.14
CA SER A 103 -15.89 18.24 4.13
C SER A 103 -16.91 19.36 4.30
N SER A 104 -18.16 19.04 4.01
CA SER A 104 -19.31 19.87 4.24
C SER A 104 -19.50 20.14 5.75
N ARG A 105 -18.93 21.28 6.22
CA ARG A 105 -19.45 22.20 7.27
C ARG A 105 -19.43 21.73 8.75
N PRO A 106 -19.44 22.62 9.78
CA PRO A 106 -19.17 24.07 9.85
C PRO A 106 -17.90 24.44 10.65
N ARG A 107 -17.53 25.72 10.51
CA ARG A 107 -16.45 26.45 11.19
C ARG A 107 -16.37 26.20 12.72
N ALA A 108 -15.17 25.88 13.19
CA ALA A 108 -14.66 26.39 14.46
C ALA A 108 -13.22 26.85 14.25
N ALA A 109 -12.98 28.13 14.53
CA ALA A 109 -11.68 28.77 14.47
C ALA A 109 -10.75 28.19 15.55
N GLY A 110 -9.50 27.88 15.20
CA GLY A 110 -8.49 27.46 16.16
C GLY A 110 -7.10 27.39 15.54
N ARG A 111 -6.31 28.44 15.78
CA ARG A 111 -4.92 28.64 15.33
C ARG A 111 -3.96 27.50 15.72
N GLY A 112 -2.98 27.28 14.84
CA GLY A 112 -1.58 27.07 15.26
C GLY A 112 -1.18 25.62 15.51
N GLY A 113 -0.50 25.03 14.52
CA GLY A 113 -0.08 23.63 14.55
C GLY A 113 1.01 23.29 15.55
N ARG A 114 1.05 22.00 15.91
CA ARG A 114 2.23 21.16 16.15
C ARG A 114 1.86 19.71 15.75
N HIS A 115 2.28 19.29 14.57
CA HIS A 115 2.00 17.97 13.97
C HIS A 115 2.86 16.84 14.57
N THR A 116 2.85 16.70 15.89
CA THR A 116 3.43 15.56 16.60
C THR A 116 2.52 15.21 17.78
N GLY A 117 1.22 15.11 17.50
CA GLY A 117 0.21 14.70 18.47
C GLY A 117 0.54 13.33 19.05
N LEU A 118 0.20 13.12 20.32
CA LEU A 118 0.44 11.95 21.16
C LEU A 118 0.34 10.58 20.45
N SER A 119 -0.47 10.49 19.40
CA SER A 119 -0.58 9.34 18.50
C SER A 119 0.76 8.89 17.90
N SER A 120 1.64 9.81 17.47
CA SER A 120 2.98 9.45 16.97
C SER A 120 3.85 8.84 18.07
N TRP A 121 3.64 9.26 19.31
CA TRP A 121 4.41 8.79 20.47
C TRP A 121 3.95 7.40 20.91
N LEU A 122 2.64 7.13 20.87
CA LEU A 122 2.06 5.82 21.12
C LEU A 122 2.53 4.77 20.10
N VAL A 123 2.59 5.14 18.82
CA VAL A 123 3.10 4.26 17.76
C VAL A 123 4.58 3.92 17.98
N ALA A 124 5.40 4.92 18.34
CA ALA A 124 6.81 4.69 18.65
C ALA A 124 7.00 3.79 19.88
N ALA A 125 6.23 4.01 20.94
CA ALA A 125 6.27 3.18 22.15
C ALA A 125 5.83 1.73 21.87
N ALA A 126 4.79 1.54 21.07
CA ALA A 126 4.32 0.21 20.68
C ALA A 126 5.38 -0.53 19.83
N LEU A 127 6.00 0.14 18.86
CA LEU A 127 7.09 -0.42 18.06
C LEU A 127 8.29 -0.80 18.92
N ALA A 128 8.69 0.06 19.87
CA ALA A 128 9.79 -0.23 20.79
C ALA A 128 9.49 -1.46 21.66
N ALA A 129 8.26 -1.61 22.15
CA ALA A 129 7.84 -2.76 22.95
C ALA A 129 7.88 -4.08 22.14
N VAL A 130 7.42 -4.07 20.89
CA VAL A 130 7.47 -5.24 20.00
C VAL A 130 8.92 -5.65 19.71
N VAL A 131 9.80 -4.68 19.42
CA VAL A 131 11.23 -4.93 19.18
C VAL A 131 11.90 -5.49 20.43
N GLY A 132 11.61 -4.93 21.61
CA GLY A 132 12.12 -5.42 22.89
C GLY A 132 11.68 -6.85 23.18
N LEU A 133 10.39 -7.15 22.99
CA LEU A 133 9.84 -8.49 23.18
C LEU A 133 10.50 -9.52 22.24
N TYR A 134 10.70 -9.14 20.98
CA TYR A 134 11.36 -9.98 20.00
C TYR A 134 12.84 -10.25 20.35
N ALA A 135 13.57 -9.23 20.81
CA ALA A 135 14.94 -9.38 21.25
C ALA A 135 15.06 -10.28 22.50
N ALA A 136 14.15 -10.12 23.47
CA ALA A 136 14.12 -10.94 24.69
C ALA A 136 13.83 -12.42 24.38
N ALA A 137 12.85 -12.70 23.52
CA ALA A 137 12.54 -14.05 23.07
C ALA A 137 13.73 -14.70 22.33
N ARG A 138 14.47 -13.90 21.56
CA ARG A 138 15.64 -14.39 20.80
C ARG A 138 16.89 -14.56 21.66
N ALA A 139 16.99 -13.85 22.78
CA ALA A 139 18.06 -13.98 23.76
C ALA A 139 17.82 -15.13 24.77
N GLY A 140 16.68 -15.85 24.69
CA GLY A 140 16.33 -16.93 25.62
C GLY A 140 15.99 -16.44 27.03
N LEU A 141 15.54 -15.18 27.16
CA LEU A 141 15.16 -14.55 28.43
C LEU A 141 13.65 -14.69 28.75
N LEU A 142 12.95 -15.57 28.02
CA LEU A 142 11.57 -15.98 28.25
C LEU A 142 11.46 -17.50 28.16
#